data_AF-A0A929Y4K9-F1
#
_entry.id   AF-A0A929Y4K9-F1
#
_cell.length_a   1.000
_cell.length_b   1.000
_cell.length_c   1.000
_cell.angle_alpha   90.00
_cell.angle_beta   90.00
_cell.angle_gamma   90.00
#
_symmetry.space_group_name_H-M   'P 1'
#
loop_
_entity.id
_entity.type
_entity.pdbx_description
1 polymer ?
#
loop_
_entity_poly.entity_id
_entity_poly.type
_entity_poly.pdbx_seq_one_letter_code
_entity_poly.pdbx_strand_id
1 'polypeptide(L)'
;AIKAQGDILVLDEVLAVGDEAFQRKCDDFFSKIKKDKTKTVILVTHSMSSVRRYCNKAIMINQGEVASLGSIDEVVEAYTQLNLEKLGKKEPETQEVLGLNDELTKLKINAISKKVVSNKENFEFEVEYNYIGKKKIFLAVAMFDQTRGGIVYDSSQVYVDRGDQKVRFSIPMELFNSSEFKLTASIRDANKKLSGNENLIGFTNDENSLIFKLSNKKEISDYALLNSEVFKVERIK
;
A
#
# COMPACT_ATOMS: atom_id res chain seq x y z
N ALA A 1 -6.28 16.53 -23.96
CA ALA A 1 -7.18 15.35 -23.91
C ALA A 1 -8.53 15.64 -23.23
N ILE A 2 -8.59 16.16 -22.00
CA ILE A 2 -9.85 16.32 -21.21
C ILE A 2 -10.87 17.32 -21.81
N LYS A 3 -10.49 18.13 -22.80
CA LYS A 3 -11.41 18.99 -23.58
C LYS A 3 -11.90 18.34 -24.90
N ALA A 4 -11.48 17.12 -25.20
CA ALA A 4 -11.90 16.42 -26.42
C ALA A 4 -13.36 15.99 -26.28
N GLN A 5 -14.19 16.34 -27.26
CA GLN A 5 -15.63 16.06 -27.27
C GLN A 5 -15.97 14.65 -27.81
N GLY A 6 -15.03 13.71 -27.75
CA GLY A 6 -15.22 12.35 -28.25
C GLY A 6 -16.32 11.60 -27.50
N ASP A 7 -17.00 10.68 -28.18
CA ASP A 7 -18.01 9.80 -27.56
C ASP A 7 -17.34 8.64 -26.81
N ILE A 8 -16.13 8.27 -27.22
CA ILE A 8 -15.28 7.29 -26.57
C ILE A 8 -13.96 7.95 -26.21
N LEU A 9 -13.57 7.85 -24.95
CA LEU A 9 -12.31 8.36 -24.42
C LEU A 9 -11.48 7.21 -23.89
N VAL A 10 -10.23 7.10 -24.35
CA VAL A 10 -9.27 6.12 -23.84
C VAL A 10 -8.22 6.86 -23.04
N LEU A 11 -8.03 6.46 -21.79
CA LEU A 11 -7.12 7.06 -20.83
C LEU A 11 -6.14 5.99 -20.35
N ASP A 12 -4.86 6.14 -20.69
CA ASP A 12 -3.82 5.17 -20.36
C ASP A 12 -2.90 5.72 -19.26
N GLU A 13 -3.03 5.18 -18.05
CA GLU A 13 -2.22 5.46 -16.86
C GLU A 13 -2.06 6.96 -16.49
N VAL A 14 -3.05 7.78 -16.85
CA VAL A 14 -2.98 9.24 -16.67
C VAL A 14 -3.39 9.73 -15.27
N LEU A 15 -3.91 8.83 -14.41
CA LEU A 15 -4.51 9.22 -13.12
C LEU A 15 -3.59 9.03 -11.91
N ALA A 16 -2.46 8.33 -12.08
CA ALA A 16 -1.49 8.08 -11.02
C ALA A 16 -0.57 9.27 -10.73
N VAL A 17 -0.62 10.33 -11.53
CA VAL A 17 0.19 11.55 -11.38
C VAL A 17 -0.71 12.77 -11.16
N GLY A 18 -0.43 13.56 -10.11
CA GLY A 18 -1.14 14.83 -9.88
C GLY A 18 -1.23 15.25 -8.41
N ASP A 19 -1.29 16.57 -8.19
CA ASP A 19 -1.60 17.16 -6.89
C ASP A 19 -3.10 17.00 -6.53
N GLU A 20 -3.49 17.37 -5.31
CA GLU A 20 -4.88 17.27 -4.84
C GLU A 20 -5.85 18.05 -5.76
N ALA A 21 -5.41 19.18 -6.30
CA ALA A 21 -6.21 19.99 -7.22
C ALA A 21 -6.47 19.27 -8.54
N PHE A 22 -5.50 18.51 -9.05
CA PHE A 22 -5.66 17.67 -10.24
C PHE A 22 -6.61 16.50 -9.97
N GLN A 23 -6.48 15.83 -8.83
CA GLN A 23 -7.37 14.73 -8.45
C GLN A 23 -8.82 15.19 -8.36
N ARG A 24 -9.09 16.34 -7.73
CA ARG A 24 -10.45 16.93 -7.69
C ARG A 24 -11.02 17.20 -9.10
N LYS A 25 -10.20 17.68 -10.03
CA LYS A 25 -10.62 17.89 -11.43
C LYS A 25 -10.97 16.58 -12.11
N CYS A 26 -10.20 15.51 -11.86
CA CYS A 26 -10.51 14.18 -12.36
C CYS A 26 -11.83 13.67 -11.77
N ASP A 27 -12.07 13.85 -10.47
CA ASP A 27 -13.32 13.44 -9.82
C ASP A 27 -14.54 14.12 -10.43
N ASP A 28 -14.47 15.43 -10.63
CA ASP A 28 -15.54 16.20 -11.26
C ASP A 28 -15.80 15.73 -12.69
N PHE A 29 -14.74 15.45 -13.44
CA PHE A 29 -14.82 14.97 -14.81
C PHE A 29 -15.51 13.61 -14.88
N PHE A 30 -15.01 12.61 -14.15
CA PHE A 30 -15.60 11.26 -14.15
C PHE A 30 -17.02 11.25 -13.59
N SER A 31 -17.32 12.08 -12.59
CA SER A 31 -18.68 12.19 -12.05
C SER A 31 -19.68 12.75 -13.06
N LYS A 32 -19.26 13.70 -13.91
CA LYS A 32 -20.09 14.21 -15.00
C LYS A 32 -20.28 13.17 -16.09
N ILE A 33 -19.20 12.52 -16.51
CA ILE A 33 -19.23 11.51 -17.56
C ILE A 33 -20.06 10.29 -17.16
N LYS A 34 -19.97 9.83 -15.91
CA LYS A 34 -20.75 8.71 -15.39
C LYS A 34 -22.27 8.94 -15.47
N LYS A 35 -22.72 10.21 -15.46
CA LYS A 35 -24.14 10.59 -15.61
C LYS A 35 -24.56 10.73 -17.07
N ASP A 36 -23.61 10.93 -17.98
CA ASP A 36 -23.86 11.09 -19.40
C ASP A 36 -23.86 9.74 -20.11
N LYS A 37 -25.05 9.27 -20.51
CA LYS A 37 -25.22 7.98 -21.20
C LYS A 37 -24.66 7.96 -22.62
N THR A 38 -24.31 9.11 -23.19
CA THR A 38 -23.76 9.22 -24.54
C THR A 38 -22.24 9.05 -24.58
N LYS A 39 -21.60 9.01 -23.41
CA LYS A 39 -20.14 8.95 -23.27
C LYS A 39 -19.68 7.62 -22.72
N THR A 40 -18.60 7.11 -23.29
CA THR A 40 -17.89 5.92 -22.82
C THR A 40 -16.44 6.28 -22.50
N VAL A 41 -15.94 5.83 -21.35
CA VAL A 41 -14.54 5.97 -20.98
C VAL A 41 -13.93 4.61 -20.75
N ILE A 42 -12.80 4.36 -21.40
CA ILE A 42 -11.94 3.22 -21.17
C ILE A 42 -10.74 3.75 -20.40
N LEU A 43 -10.61 3.31 -19.15
CA LEU A 43 -9.46 3.59 -18.31
C LEU A 43 -8.57 2.36 -18.26
N VAL A 44 -7.32 2.50 -18.70
CA VAL A 44 -6.25 1.52 -18.52
C VAL A 44 -5.43 1.96 -17.32
N THR A 45 -5.41 1.14 -16.27
CA THR A 45 -4.62 1.42 -15.08
C THR A 45 -4.27 0.16 -14.31
N HIS A 46 -3.17 0.20 -13.59
CA HIS A 46 -2.79 -0.82 -12.59
C HIS A 46 -3.31 -0.49 -11.17
N SER A 47 -3.92 0.69 -10.97
CA SER A 47 -4.40 1.15 -9.66
C SER A 47 -5.81 0.66 -9.36
N MET A 48 -5.94 -0.28 -8.42
CA MET A 48 -7.26 -0.78 -7.99
C MET A 48 -8.12 0.28 -7.29
N SER A 49 -7.51 1.26 -6.61
CA SER A 49 -8.25 2.37 -6.02
C SER A 49 -8.89 3.25 -7.10
N SER A 50 -8.19 3.50 -8.22
CA SER A 50 -8.72 4.22 -9.37
C SER A 50 -9.84 3.44 -10.07
N VAL A 51 -9.69 2.12 -10.23
CA VAL A 51 -10.75 1.25 -10.77
C VAL A 51 -12.02 1.33 -9.91
N ARG A 52 -11.89 1.17 -8.59
CA ARG A 52 -13.03 1.27 -7.65
C ARG A 52 -13.70 2.64 -7.69
N ARG A 53 -12.92 3.70 -7.85
CA ARG A 53 -13.41 5.07 -7.80
C ARG A 53 -14.14 5.50 -9.08
N TYR A 54 -13.60 5.16 -10.24
CA TYR A 54 -14.03 5.75 -11.51
C TYR A 54 -14.81 4.80 -12.42
N CYS A 55 -14.59 3.49 -12.33
CA CYS A 55 -15.22 2.53 -13.23
C CYS A 55 -16.60 2.09 -12.74
N ASN A 56 -17.33 1.37 -13.59
CA ASN A 56 -18.58 0.66 -13.27
C ASN A 56 -18.53 -0.83 -13.69
N LYS A 57 -17.59 -1.18 -14.57
CA LYS A 57 -17.22 -2.53 -15.01
C LYS A 57 -15.72 -2.55 -15.21
N ALA A 58 -15.11 -3.73 -15.16
CA ALA A 58 -13.68 -3.89 -15.39
C ALA A 58 -13.37 -5.13 -16.21
N ILE A 59 -12.21 -5.10 -16.87
CA ILE A 59 -11.61 -6.23 -17.56
C ILE A 59 -10.19 -6.36 -17.00
N MET A 60 -9.86 -7.54 -16.48
CA MET A 60 -8.51 -7.88 -16.08
C MET A 60 -7.81 -8.60 -17.24
N ILE A 61 -6.66 -8.06 -17.64
CA ILE A 61 -5.79 -8.69 -18.64
C ILE A 61 -4.57 -9.26 -17.90
N ASN A 62 -4.26 -10.53 -18.13
CA ASN A 62 -3.06 -11.18 -17.61
C ASN A 62 -2.39 -11.95 -18.75
N GLN A 63 -1.09 -11.71 -18.99
CA GLN A 63 -0.30 -12.37 -20.04
C GLN A 63 -0.93 -12.27 -21.44
N GLY A 64 -1.60 -11.15 -21.75
CA GLY A 64 -2.25 -10.93 -23.04
C GLY A 64 -3.64 -11.54 -23.20
N GLU A 65 -4.14 -12.25 -22.18
CA GLU A 65 -5.48 -12.86 -22.17
C GLU A 65 -6.43 -12.16 -21.20
N VAL A 66 -7.73 -12.20 -21.50
CA VAL A 66 -8.78 -11.73 -20.59
C VAL A 66 -8.95 -12.74 -19.47
N ALA A 67 -8.44 -12.40 -18.29
CA ALA A 67 -8.47 -13.27 -17.12
C ALA A 67 -9.74 -13.11 -16.27
N SER A 68 -10.36 -11.93 -16.29
CA SER A 68 -11.67 -11.70 -15.65
C SER A 68 -12.39 -10.52 -16.31
N LEU A 69 -13.72 -10.57 -16.35
CA LEU A 69 -14.59 -9.55 -16.92
C LEU A 69 -15.88 -9.51 -16.11
N GLY A 70 -16.24 -8.36 -15.57
CA GLY A 70 -17.47 -8.28 -14.78
C GLY A 70 -17.65 -6.97 -14.03
N SER A 71 -18.35 -7.08 -12.90
CA SER A 71 -18.45 -5.99 -11.94
C SER A 71 -17.09 -5.66 -11.34
N ILE A 72 -16.97 -4.47 -10.74
CA ILE A 72 -15.72 -4.05 -10.13
C ILE A 72 -15.30 -5.01 -9.02
N ASP A 73 -16.23 -5.43 -8.16
CA ASP A 73 -15.90 -6.26 -7.00
C ASP A 73 -15.40 -7.64 -7.42
N GLU A 74 -16.03 -8.28 -8.41
CA GLU A 74 -15.58 -9.55 -8.97
C GLU A 74 -14.17 -9.45 -9.56
N VAL A 75 -13.89 -8.39 -10.32
CA VAL A 75 -12.61 -8.23 -11.00
C VAL A 75 -11.50 -7.86 -10.01
N VAL A 76 -11.79 -7.03 -9.01
CA VAL A 76 -10.80 -6.69 -7.96
C VAL A 76 -10.53 -7.89 -7.06
N GLU A 77 -11.54 -8.70 -6.74
CA GLU A 77 -11.36 -9.95 -6.00
C GLU A 77 -10.48 -10.93 -6.80
N ALA A 78 -10.78 -11.15 -8.09
CA ALA A 78 -9.97 -11.99 -8.96
C ALA A 78 -8.53 -11.48 -9.10
N TYR A 79 -8.33 -10.17 -9.20
CA TYR A 79 -7.01 -9.55 -9.23
C TYR A 79 -6.24 -9.79 -7.93
N THR A 80 -6.92 -9.63 -6.78
CA THR A 80 -6.34 -9.89 -5.46
C THR A 80 -5.96 -11.36 -5.31
N GLN A 81 -6.86 -12.28 -5.67
CA GLN A 81 -6.60 -13.72 -5.62
C GLN A 81 -5.42 -14.11 -6.51
N LEU A 82 -5.36 -13.62 -7.75
CA LEU A 82 -4.27 -13.90 -8.67
C LEU A 82 -2.93 -13.37 -8.14
N ASN A 83 -2.91 -12.22 -7.48
CA ASN A 83 -1.70 -11.73 -6.82
C ASN A 83 -1.31 -12.58 -5.60
N LEU A 84 -2.29 -13.05 -4.80
CA LEU A 84 -2.05 -13.97 -3.69
C LEU A 84 -1.53 -15.34 -4.17
N GLU A 85 -2.03 -15.85 -5.29
CA GLU A 85 -1.56 -17.10 -5.89
C GLU A 85 -0.15 -16.97 -6.49
N LYS A 86 0.17 -15.83 -7.11
CA LYS A 86 1.54 -15.50 -7.55
C LYS A 86 2.52 -15.43 -6.38
N LEU A 87 2.07 -14.96 -5.21
CA LEU A 87 2.85 -14.98 -3.98
C LEU A 87 3.03 -16.40 -3.41
N GLY A 88 2.19 -17.38 -3.78
CA GLY A 88 2.22 -18.77 -3.31
C GLY A 88 2.90 -19.77 -4.25
N LYS A 89 3.20 -19.41 -5.51
CA LYS A 89 3.74 -20.32 -6.54
C LYS A 89 4.97 -19.74 -7.27
N LYS A 90 6.07 -19.47 -6.56
CA LYS A 90 7.39 -19.33 -7.18
C LYS A 90 8.34 -20.43 -6.71
N GLU A 91 8.65 -21.35 -7.63
CA GLU A 91 9.86 -22.17 -7.59
C GLU A 91 11.10 -21.29 -7.86
N PRO A 92 12.30 -21.69 -7.39
CA PRO A 92 13.44 -20.79 -7.29
C PRO A 92 14.17 -20.72 -8.63
N GLU A 93 13.76 -19.80 -9.51
CA GLU A 93 14.67 -19.28 -10.52
C GLU A 93 15.44 -18.11 -9.90
N THR A 94 16.76 -18.09 -10.13
CA THR A 94 17.73 -17.07 -9.67
C THR A 94 17.36 -15.67 -10.15
N GLN A 95 16.38 -15.05 -9.49
CA GLN A 95 16.01 -13.66 -9.64
C GLN A 95 16.60 -12.89 -8.46
N GLU A 96 17.37 -11.85 -8.75
CA GLU A 96 17.69 -10.81 -7.77
C GLU A 96 16.39 -10.39 -7.07
N VAL A 97 16.28 -10.66 -5.78
CA VAL A 97 15.08 -10.29 -5.00
C VAL A 97 15.00 -8.76 -5.01
N LEU A 98 14.00 -8.21 -5.70
CA LEU A 98 13.81 -6.77 -5.84
C LEU A 98 13.86 -6.08 -4.47
N GLY A 99 14.80 -5.16 -4.27
CA GLY A 99 14.99 -4.44 -3.00
C GLY A 99 16.07 -5.00 -2.09
N LEU A 100 16.64 -6.17 -2.40
CA LEU A 100 17.86 -6.71 -1.79
C LEU A 100 19.07 -6.54 -2.72
N ASN A 101 20.27 -6.77 -2.20
CA ASN A 101 21.52 -6.77 -2.97
C ASN A 101 22.61 -7.58 -2.24
N ASP A 102 23.81 -7.61 -2.81
CA ASP A 102 24.96 -8.32 -2.25
C ASP A 102 25.32 -7.90 -0.81
N GLU A 103 25.10 -6.63 -0.43
CA GLU A 103 25.36 -6.17 0.93
C GLU A 103 24.17 -6.44 1.88
N LEU A 104 22.93 -6.42 1.40
CA LEU A 104 21.70 -6.69 2.15
C LEU A 104 21.03 -7.96 1.63
N THR A 105 21.44 -9.10 2.18
CA THR A 105 21.03 -10.43 1.70
C THR A 105 19.69 -10.90 2.25
N LYS A 106 19.18 -10.22 3.27
CA LYS A 106 17.88 -10.52 3.91
C LYS A 106 17.27 -9.23 4.43
N LEU A 107 15.98 -9.05 4.20
CA LEU A 107 15.13 -8.06 4.85
C LEU A 107 13.69 -8.58 4.76
N LYS A 108 13.03 -8.82 5.90
CA LYS A 108 11.67 -9.34 5.95
C LYS A 108 10.96 -8.89 7.22
N ILE A 109 9.66 -8.68 7.13
CA ILE A 109 8.80 -8.41 8.28
C ILE A 109 7.97 -9.66 8.60
N ASN A 110 7.99 -10.09 9.86
CA ASN A 110 7.22 -11.22 10.36
C ASN A 110 6.28 -10.76 11.48
N ALA A 111 5.01 -11.16 11.41
CA ALA A 111 4.05 -10.90 12.48
C ALA A 111 4.35 -11.78 13.69
N ILE A 112 4.32 -11.18 14.89
CA ILE A 112 4.30 -11.90 16.16
C ILE A 112 2.83 -12.04 16.61
N SER A 113 2.05 -10.96 16.49
CA SER A 113 0.61 -10.96 16.70
C SER A 113 -0.13 -11.70 15.57
N LYS A 114 -1.39 -12.06 15.82
CA LYS A 114 -2.30 -12.56 14.77
C LYS A 114 -2.48 -11.47 13.71
N LYS A 115 -2.48 -11.86 12.43
CA LYS A 115 -2.71 -10.95 11.30
C LYS A 115 -4.10 -10.33 11.28
N VAL A 116 -5.04 -10.84 12.06
CA VAL A 116 -6.32 -10.18 12.35
C VAL A 116 -6.30 -9.82 13.83
N VAL A 117 -6.21 -8.52 14.12
CA VAL A 117 -6.04 -7.99 15.47
C VAL A 117 -7.27 -7.16 15.88
N SER A 118 -7.55 -7.12 17.18
CA SER A 118 -8.57 -6.25 17.74
C SER A 118 -7.98 -4.90 18.16
N ASN A 119 -8.82 -3.87 18.30
CA ASN A 119 -8.37 -2.54 18.72
C ASN A 119 -7.95 -2.47 20.21
N LYS A 120 -8.02 -3.58 20.95
CA LYS A 120 -7.65 -3.66 22.37
C LYS A 120 -6.25 -4.22 22.60
N GLU A 121 -5.58 -4.62 21.52
CA GLU A 121 -4.29 -5.30 21.56
C GLU A 121 -3.28 -4.50 20.75
N ASN A 122 -2.01 -4.56 21.15
CA ASN A 122 -0.95 -4.06 20.31
C ASN A 122 -0.70 -5.04 19.16
N PHE A 123 -0.37 -4.50 17.99
CA PHE A 123 0.15 -5.30 16.89
C PHE A 123 1.68 -5.39 17.01
N GLU A 124 2.16 -6.58 17.34
CA GLU A 124 3.57 -6.90 17.50
C GLU A 124 4.13 -7.55 16.23
N PHE A 125 5.29 -7.10 15.79
CA PHE A 125 6.00 -7.68 14.66
C PHE A 125 7.52 -7.54 14.82
N GLU A 126 8.26 -8.32 14.03
CA GLU A 126 9.71 -8.24 13.94
C GLU A 126 10.18 -7.97 12.51
N VAL A 127 11.23 -7.17 12.39
CA VAL A 127 11.98 -6.99 11.15
C VAL A 127 13.27 -7.79 11.28
N GLU A 128 13.44 -8.77 10.41
CA GLU A 128 14.67 -9.56 10.28
C GLU A 128 15.48 -9.05 9.10
N TYR A 129 16.78 -8.87 9.26
CA TYR A 129 17.66 -8.50 8.16
C TYR A 129 19.07 -9.05 8.34
N ASN A 130 19.81 -9.17 7.24
CA ASN A 130 21.23 -9.51 7.24
C ASN A 130 22.00 -8.53 6.36
N TYR A 131 22.74 -7.61 6.98
CA TYR A 131 23.58 -6.64 6.29
C TYR A 131 25.07 -6.92 6.50
N ILE A 132 25.78 -7.31 5.44
CA ILE A 132 27.21 -7.64 5.45
C ILE A 132 28.11 -6.50 4.98
N GLY A 133 27.51 -5.39 4.54
CA GLY A 133 28.27 -4.21 4.11
C GLY A 133 28.99 -3.49 5.25
N LYS A 134 29.80 -2.50 4.89
CA LYS A 134 30.68 -1.80 5.85
C LYS A 134 30.12 -0.48 6.39
N LYS A 135 29.02 0.00 5.82
CA LYS A 135 28.44 1.32 6.16
C LYS A 135 27.71 1.26 7.50
N LYS A 136 27.60 2.41 8.16
CA LYS A 136 26.64 2.57 9.26
C LYS A 136 25.24 2.65 8.68
N ILE A 137 24.29 1.96 9.30
CA ILE A 137 22.93 1.84 8.79
C ILE A 137 21.89 2.26 9.81
N PHE A 138 20.72 2.62 9.32
CA PHE A 138 19.49 2.67 10.12
C PHE A 138 18.37 1.93 9.40
N LEU A 139 17.47 1.38 10.20
CA LEU A 139 16.21 0.77 9.80
C LEU A 139 15.10 1.83 9.88
N ALA A 140 14.30 1.91 8.82
CA ALA A 140 13.07 2.68 8.80
C ALA A 140 11.90 1.75 8.49
N VAL A 141 10.82 1.84 9.26
CA VAL A 141 9.57 1.10 9.08
C VAL A 141 8.45 2.09 8.81
N ALA A 142 7.68 1.83 7.76
CA ALA A 142 6.49 2.60 7.41
C ALA A 142 5.26 1.70 7.46
N MET A 143 4.13 2.26 7.90
CA MET A 143 2.82 1.61 7.89
C MET A 143 1.89 2.39 6.96
N PHE A 144 1.20 1.67 6.07
CA PHE A 144 0.27 2.23 5.10
C PHE A 144 -1.13 1.72 5.35
N ASP A 145 -2.12 2.61 5.24
CA ASP A 145 -3.53 2.22 5.19
C ASP A 145 -3.88 1.80 3.77
N GLN A 146 -4.19 0.52 3.55
CA GLN A 146 -4.52 0.00 2.21
C GLN A 146 -5.95 0.36 1.78
N THR A 147 -6.83 0.63 2.73
CA THR A 147 -8.23 0.97 2.44
C THR A 147 -8.37 2.44 2.07
N ARG A 148 -7.79 3.32 2.91
CA ARG A 148 -7.92 4.79 2.78
C ARG A 148 -6.74 5.43 2.04
N GLY A 149 -5.63 4.72 1.91
CA GLY A 149 -4.39 5.22 1.32
C GLY A 149 -3.58 6.09 2.29
N GLY A 150 -2.28 6.22 1.99
CA GLY A 150 -1.35 7.09 2.71
C GLY A 150 -0.49 6.38 3.77
N ILE A 151 0.54 7.10 4.22
CA ILE A 151 1.43 6.67 5.31
C ILE A 151 0.78 7.06 6.64
N VAL A 152 0.57 6.06 7.49
CA VAL A 152 -0.01 6.19 8.83
C VAL A 152 1.06 6.39 9.89
N TYR A 153 2.21 5.74 9.70
CA TYR A 153 3.32 5.78 10.64
C TYR A 153 4.64 5.66 9.88
N ASP A 154 5.66 6.36 10.36
CA ASP A 154 7.06 6.25 9.94
C ASP A 154 7.95 6.28 11.18
N SER A 155 8.78 5.26 11.38
CA SER A 155 9.68 5.16 12.53
C SER A 155 10.84 6.17 12.49
N SER A 156 11.02 6.90 11.38
CA SER A 156 12.21 7.68 11.09
C SER A 156 13.46 6.79 11.15
N GLN A 157 14.46 7.16 11.95
CA GLN A 157 15.76 6.49 12.00
C GLN A 157 15.86 5.61 13.24
N VAL A 158 15.75 4.29 13.07
CA VAL A 158 16.12 3.31 14.09
C VAL A 158 17.54 2.85 13.79
N TYR A 159 18.53 3.37 14.53
CA TYR A 159 19.93 2.95 14.37
C TYR A 159 20.10 1.50 14.80
N VAL A 160 20.74 0.69 13.97
CA VAL A 160 20.87 -0.75 14.17
C VAL A 160 22.26 -1.25 13.81
N ASP A 161 22.62 -2.40 14.38
CA ASP A 161 23.89 -3.07 14.10
C ASP A 161 23.90 -3.78 12.74
N ARG A 162 25.06 -4.33 12.36
CA ARG A 162 25.23 -5.10 11.12
C ARG A 162 25.09 -6.60 11.39
N GLY A 163 25.10 -7.39 10.32
CA GLY A 163 24.94 -8.84 10.37
C GLY A 163 23.48 -9.28 10.43
N ASP A 164 23.25 -10.53 10.84
CA ASP A 164 21.92 -11.12 11.00
C ASP A 164 21.29 -10.62 12.31
N GLN A 165 20.23 -9.83 12.19
CA GLN A 165 19.63 -9.09 13.28
C GLN A 165 18.11 -9.19 13.25
N LYS A 166 17.50 -9.05 14.42
CA LYS A 166 16.05 -8.97 14.60
C LYS A 166 15.68 -7.76 15.43
N VAL A 167 14.73 -6.95 14.96
CA VAL A 167 14.24 -5.76 15.68
C VAL A 167 12.73 -5.87 15.86
N ARG A 168 12.26 -5.74 17.09
CA ARG A 168 10.83 -5.86 17.44
C ARG A 168 10.17 -4.49 17.54
N PHE A 169 8.92 -4.44 17.10
CA PHE A 169 8.07 -3.26 17.09
C PHE A 169 6.69 -3.60 17.65
N SER A 170 6.10 -2.62 18.33
CA SER A 170 4.77 -2.70 18.95
C SER A 170 3.96 -1.47 18.53
N ILE A 171 2.78 -1.68 17.94
CA ILE A 171 1.88 -0.60 17.53
C ILE A 171 0.59 -0.66 18.36
N PRO A 172 0.20 0.41 19.09
CA PRO A 172 -1.05 0.43 19.84
C PRO A 172 -2.23 0.59 18.88
N MET A 173 -3.01 -0.49 18.69
CA MET A 173 -4.09 -0.50 17.70
C MET A 173 -5.36 0.25 18.14
N GLU A 174 -5.44 0.68 19.39
CA GLU A 174 -6.55 1.50 19.90
C GLU A 174 -6.68 2.85 19.18
N LEU A 175 -5.58 3.34 18.60
CA LEU A 175 -5.51 4.61 17.88
C LEU A 175 -6.27 4.60 16.55
N PHE A 176 -6.45 3.43 15.94
CA PHE A 176 -6.91 3.31 14.57
C PHE A 176 -8.32 2.73 14.49
N ASN A 177 -9.09 3.15 13.48
CA ASN A 177 -10.29 2.43 13.06
C ASN A 177 -9.92 1.22 12.20
N SER A 178 -10.87 0.29 12.04
CA SER A 178 -10.74 -0.89 11.19
C SER A 178 -10.20 -0.53 9.81
N SER A 179 -9.18 -1.27 9.39
CA SER A 179 -8.59 -1.20 8.05
C SER A 179 -7.70 -2.40 7.81
N GLU A 180 -7.25 -2.53 6.56
CA GLU A 180 -6.11 -3.33 6.19
C GLU A 180 -4.86 -2.45 6.16
N PHE A 181 -3.80 -2.88 6.82
CA PHE A 181 -2.53 -2.17 6.93
C PHE A 181 -1.42 -2.98 6.28
N LYS A 182 -0.48 -2.28 5.64
CA LYS A 182 0.76 -2.85 5.11
C LYS A 182 1.96 -2.21 5.80
N LEU A 183 2.83 -3.04 6.36
CA LEU A 183 4.12 -2.65 6.90
C LEU A 183 5.21 -2.89 5.87
N THR A 184 6.09 -1.90 5.70
CA THR A 184 7.29 -2.00 4.86
C THR A 184 8.51 -1.54 5.63
N ALA A 185 9.67 -2.08 5.31
CA ALA A 185 10.94 -1.72 5.93
C ALA A 185 11.96 -1.31 4.89
N SER A 186 12.90 -0.44 5.28
CA SER A 186 14.08 -0.10 4.48
C SER A 186 15.32 0.00 5.35
N ILE A 187 16.45 -0.45 4.81
CA ILE A 187 17.77 -0.23 5.37
C ILE A 187 18.42 0.90 4.58
N ARG A 188 18.97 1.88 5.30
CA ARG A 188 19.52 3.10 4.72
C ARG A 188 20.90 3.43 5.31
N ASP A 189 21.74 4.06 4.50
CA ASP A 189 23.05 4.58 4.89
C ASP A 189 22.88 5.78 5.82
N ALA A 190 23.39 5.65 7.04
CA ALA A 190 23.30 6.68 8.08
C ALA A 190 24.20 7.90 7.82
N ASN A 191 25.20 7.79 6.95
CA ASN A 191 26.17 8.87 6.71
C ASN A 191 25.76 9.81 5.57
N LYS A 192 24.76 9.45 4.77
CA LYS A 192 24.28 10.26 3.64
C LYS A 192 23.12 11.16 4.04
N LYS A 193 22.99 12.30 3.33
CA LYS A 193 21.86 13.21 3.52
C LYS A 193 20.52 12.48 3.27
N LEU A 194 19.51 12.82 4.07
CA LEU A 194 18.17 12.22 4.05
C LEU A 194 17.31 12.60 2.82
N SER A 195 17.86 13.32 1.85
CA SER A 195 17.10 13.81 0.70
C SER A 195 17.06 12.76 -0.41
N GLY A 196 15.86 12.28 -0.74
CA GLY A 196 15.64 11.33 -1.83
C GLY A 196 16.07 9.89 -1.53
N ASN A 197 16.38 9.13 -2.58
CA ASN A 197 16.78 7.71 -2.51
C ASN A 197 18.30 7.51 -2.39
N GLU A 198 19.09 8.57 -2.22
CA GLU A 198 20.56 8.50 -2.25
C GLU A 198 21.16 7.69 -1.10
N ASN A 199 20.41 7.60 0.01
CA ASN A 199 20.78 6.84 1.20
C ASN A 199 20.12 5.45 1.25
N LEU A 200 19.30 5.06 0.27
CA LEU A 200 18.64 3.76 0.27
C LEU A 200 19.65 2.64 -0.03
N ILE A 201 19.73 1.65 0.87
CA ILE A 201 20.53 0.43 0.65
C ILE A 201 19.62 -0.68 0.15
N GLY A 202 18.47 -0.88 0.79
CA GLY A 202 17.49 -1.88 0.36
C GLY A 202 16.16 -1.71 1.07
N PHE A 203 15.14 -2.38 0.57
CA PHE A 203 13.76 -2.22 1.01
C PHE A 203 12.96 -3.51 0.83
N THR A 204 11.85 -3.61 1.57
CA THR A 204 10.89 -4.69 1.39
C THR A 204 10.00 -4.43 0.17
N ASN A 205 9.85 -5.44 -0.67
CA ASN A 205 8.86 -5.53 -1.73
C ASN A 205 7.57 -6.24 -1.24
N ASP A 206 6.70 -6.63 -2.15
CA ASP A 206 5.44 -7.29 -1.82
C ASP A 206 5.60 -8.67 -1.15
N GLU A 207 6.69 -9.39 -1.45
CA GLU A 207 6.95 -10.76 -0.95
C GLU A 207 7.49 -10.77 0.49
N ASN A 208 8.17 -9.71 0.92
CA ASN A 208 8.82 -9.63 2.23
C ASN A 208 8.30 -8.47 3.13
N SER A 209 7.25 -7.78 2.68
CA SER A 209 6.40 -6.89 3.49
C SER A 209 5.37 -7.68 4.31
N LEU A 210 4.66 -7.00 5.22
CA LEU A 210 3.64 -7.64 6.07
C LEU A 210 2.30 -6.92 5.96
N ILE A 211 1.26 -7.64 5.55
CA ILE A 211 -0.13 -7.18 5.58
C ILE A 211 -0.86 -7.78 6.79
N PHE A 212 -1.62 -6.95 7.49
CA PHE A 212 -2.49 -7.34 8.59
C PHE A 212 -3.78 -6.50 8.61
N LYS A 213 -4.82 -6.99 9.29
CA LYS A 213 -6.13 -6.37 9.37
C LYS A 213 -6.48 -6.04 10.81
N LEU A 214 -6.88 -4.80 11.05
CA LEU A 214 -7.60 -4.40 12.26
C LEU A 214 -9.09 -4.60 12.03
N SER A 215 -9.75 -5.34 12.93
CA SER A 215 -11.18 -5.60 12.87
C SER A 215 -11.85 -5.26 14.20
N ASN A 216 -12.56 -4.14 14.24
CA ASN A 216 -13.35 -3.73 15.39
C ASN A 216 -14.85 -4.05 15.15
N LYS A 217 -15.44 -4.91 15.99
CA LYS A 217 -16.84 -5.35 15.83
C LYS A 217 -17.88 -4.27 16.20
N LYS A 218 -17.48 -3.16 16.82
CA LYS A 218 -18.38 -2.12 17.34
C LYS A 218 -18.37 -0.81 16.56
N GLU A 219 -17.63 -0.73 15.45
CA GLU A 219 -17.48 0.54 14.72
C GLU A 219 -18.77 0.95 13.98
N ILE A 220 -19.09 2.25 14.12
CA ILE A 220 -20.26 2.90 13.52
C ILE A 220 -19.87 3.61 12.20
N SER A 221 -18.57 3.78 11.92
CA SER A 221 -18.05 4.54 10.77
C SER A 221 -16.60 4.19 10.42
N ASP A 222 -16.32 3.87 9.15
CA ASP A 222 -14.98 3.48 8.66
C ASP A 222 -14.24 4.61 7.90
N TYR A 223 -14.83 5.81 7.85
CA TYR A 223 -14.34 6.91 7.00
C TYR A 223 -13.03 7.56 7.45
N ALA A 224 -12.69 7.48 8.75
CA ALA A 224 -11.54 8.18 9.32
C ALA A 224 -10.47 7.20 9.81
N LEU A 225 -9.19 7.57 9.71
CA LEU A 225 -8.07 6.75 10.17
C LEU A 225 -8.05 6.57 11.70
N LEU A 226 -8.21 7.67 12.44
CA LEU A 226 -8.15 7.66 13.89
C LEU A 226 -9.49 7.24 14.49
N ASN A 227 -9.42 6.43 15.54
CA ASN A 227 -10.57 6.00 16.32
C ASN A 227 -11.24 7.22 16.99
N SER A 228 -12.57 7.34 16.84
CA SER A 228 -13.37 8.41 17.44
C SER A 228 -13.35 8.41 18.97
N GLU A 229 -13.01 7.28 19.60
CA GLU A 229 -12.83 7.20 21.06
C GLU A 229 -11.55 7.91 21.52
N VAL A 230 -10.57 8.07 20.62
CA VAL A 230 -9.29 8.73 20.92
C VAL A 230 -9.35 10.23 20.64
N PHE A 231 -10.09 10.65 19.61
CA PHE A 231 -10.20 12.07 19.24
C PHE A 231 -11.51 12.69 19.76
N LYS A 232 -11.41 13.52 20.81
CA LYS A 232 -12.57 14.20 21.42
C LYS A 232 -12.88 15.53 20.73
N VAL A 233 -14.13 15.73 20.36
CA VAL A 233 -14.64 17.00 19.83
C VAL A 233 -15.51 17.66 20.89
N GLU A 234 -15.05 18.80 21.42
CA GLU A 234 -15.82 19.63 22.34
C GLU A 234 -16.40 20.83 21.58
N ARG A 235 -17.71 21.07 21.70
CA ARG A 235 -18.34 22.27 21.14
C ARG A 235 -18.19 23.41 22.13
N ILE A 236 -17.36 24.39 21.78
CA ILE A 236 -17.28 25.65 22.52
C ILE A 236 -18.44 26.54 22.07
N LYS A 237 -19.18 27.09 23.04
CA LYS A 237 -20.26 28.06 22.81
C LYS A 237 -19.71 29.48 22.80
#